data_AF-A0A529IAA7-F1
#
_entry.id   AF-A0A529IAA7-F1
#
_cell.length_a   1.000
_cell.length_b   1.000
_cell.length_c   1.000
_cell.angle_alpha   90.00
_cell.angle_beta   90.00
_cell.angle_gamma   90.00
#
_symmetry.space_group_name_H-M   'P 1'
#
loop_
_entity.id
_entity.type
_entity.pdbx_description
1 polymer ?
#
loop_
_entity_poly.entity_id
_entity_poly.type
_entity_poly.pdbx_seq_one_letter_code
_entity_poly.pdbx_strand_id
1 'polypeptide(L)'
;MTETGIHYLDARGPEGMRLCAIGDVHGRLDLLAAMHRRIESELEYKPTADWRAIHLGDYADRGPDSRGVIDFLIDAQKRDPRHLMLAGNHDIGFLDFLAEPDPDGLFMRYGGVQTAQSYGVDLVADARWFGKAETVRKGHAALI
;
A
#
# COMPACT_ATOMS: atom_id res chain seq x y z
N MET A 1 -32.61 7.51 5.23
CA MET A 1 -32.48 8.60 4.24
C MET A 1 -31.07 8.49 3.70
N THR A 2 -30.90 8.04 2.46
CA THR A 2 -29.56 8.06 1.83
C THR A 2 -29.22 9.52 1.58
N GLU A 3 -28.15 10.01 2.21
CA GLU A 3 -27.63 11.34 1.90
C GLU A 3 -27.37 11.42 0.40
N THR A 4 -27.81 12.51 -0.21
CA THR A 4 -27.55 12.80 -1.61
C THR A 4 -26.04 12.95 -1.78
N GLY A 5 -25.38 11.90 -2.25
CA GLY A 5 -23.93 11.93 -2.48
C GLY A 5 -23.56 13.02 -3.49
N ILE A 6 -22.32 13.50 -3.40
CA ILE A 6 -21.77 14.44 -4.39
C ILE A 6 -21.47 13.64 -5.67
N HIS A 7 -22.01 14.08 -6.80
CA HIS A 7 -21.67 13.49 -8.10
C HIS A 7 -20.19 13.79 -8.43
N TYR A 8 -19.44 12.83 -8.97
CA TYR A 8 -17.99 12.98 -9.14
C TYR A 8 -17.59 14.16 -10.05
N LEU A 9 -18.46 14.56 -10.98
CA LEU A 9 -18.25 15.76 -11.82
C LEU A 9 -18.31 17.07 -11.03
N ASP A 10 -18.99 17.07 -9.89
CA ASP A 10 -19.16 18.22 -9.00
C ASP A 10 -18.19 18.15 -7.80
N ALA A 11 -17.48 17.03 -7.63
CA ALA A 11 -16.50 16.86 -6.56
C ALA A 11 -15.33 17.83 -6.75
N ARG A 12 -15.02 18.58 -5.70
CA ARG A 12 -13.89 19.51 -5.63
C ARG A 12 -13.19 19.33 -4.29
N GLY A 13 -11.88 19.54 -4.28
CA GLY A 13 -11.13 19.65 -3.03
C GLY A 13 -11.54 20.90 -2.25
N PRO A 14 -11.22 20.97 -0.93
CA PRO A 14 -11.42 22.18 -0.15
C PRO A 14 -10.72 23.39 -0.78
N GLU A 15 -11.34 24.56 -0.70
CA GLU A 15 -10.78 25.80 -1.23
C GLU A 15 -9.42 26.12 -0.59
N GLY A 16 -8.45 26.53 -1.40
CA GLY A 16 -7.10 26.88 -0.93
C GLY A 16 -6.22 25.70 -0.49
N MET A 17 -6.69 24.46 -0.61
CA MET A 17 -5.94 23.25 -0.27
C MET A 17 -5.36 22.57 -1.52
N ARG A 18 -4.06 22.25 -1.49
CA ARG A 18 -3.43 21.42 -2.53
C ARG A 18 -3.59 19.93 -2.21
N LEU A 19 -4.11 19.15 -3.15
CA LEU A 19 -4.23 17.70 -3.01
C LEU A 19 -3.28 16.99 -3.97
N CYS A 20 -2.44 16.10 -3.45
CA CYS A 20 -1.57 15.23 -4.22
C CYS A 20 -2.07 13.80 -4.09
N ALA A 21 -2.63 13.22 -5.16
CA ALA A 21 -3.03 11.82 -5.18
C ALA A 21 -1.87 10.96 -5.69
N ILE A 22 -1.48 9.95 -4.91
CA ILE A 22 -0.39 9.01 -5.22
C ILE A 22 -1.04 7.65 -5.43
N GLY A 23 -0.96 7.13 -6.65
CA GLY A 23 -1.53 5.83 -7.01
C GLY A 23 -0.72 4.65 -6.46
N ASP A 24 -1.00 3.49 -7.03
CA ASP A 24 -0.47 2.18 -6.63
C ASP A 24 1.06 2.19 -6.53
N VAL A 25 1.58 1.61 -5.45
CA VAL A 25 3.03 1.60 -5.16
C VAL A 25 3.64 0.24 -5.45
N HIS A 26 2.96 -0.85 -5.05
CA HIS A 26 3.36 -2.22 -5.31
C HIS A 26 4.84 -2.50 -5.02
N GLY A 27 5.28 -2.27 -3.78
CA GLY A 27 6.64 -2.58 -3.33
C GLY A 27 7.75 -1.80 -4.03
N ARG A 28 7.45 -0.69 -4.74
CA ARG A 28 8.42 0.19 -5.38
C ARG A 28 8.84 1.35 -4.49
N LEU A 29 9.59 1.04 -3.43
CA LEU A 29 10.12 2.05 -2.51
C LEU A 29 10.95 3.12 -3.23
N ASP A 30 11.72 2.73 -4.24
CA ASP A 30 12.55 3.63 -5.03
C ASP A 30 11.73 4.74 -5.72
N LEU A 31 10.60 4.35 -6.32
CA LEU A 31 9.67 5.28 -6.98
C LEU A 31 8.87 6.09 -5.97
N LEU A 32 8.41 5.46 -4.88
CA LEU A 32 7.68 6.14 -3.82
C LEU A 32 8.51 7.26 -3.19
N ALA A 33 9.75 6.96 -2.83
CA ALA A 33 10.66 7.94 -2.24
C ALA A 33 10.99 9.07 -3.22
N ALA A 34 11.13 8.78 -4.51
CA ALA A 34 11.30 9.80 -5.54
C ALA A 34 10.07 10.70 -5.67
N MET A 35 8.86 10.14 -5.60
CA MET A 35 7.61 10.89 -5.63
C MET A 35 7.48 11.82 -4.42
N HIS A 36 7.78 11.34 -3.21
CA HIS A 36 7.76 12.16 -1.99
C HIS A 36 8.72 13.35 -2.07
N ARG A 37 9.97 13.14 -2.50
CA ARG A 37 10.93 14.24 -2.71
C ARG A 37 10.42 15.26 -3.72
N ARG A 38 9.73 14.80 -4.77
CA ARG A 38 9.15 15.69 -5.79
C ARG A 38 8.02 16.54 -5.21
N ILE A 39 7.16 15.96 -4.38
CA ILE A 39 6.07 16.66 -3.70
C ILE A 39 6.63 17.71 -2.73
N GLU A 40 7.61 17.32 -1.90
CA GLU A 40 8.28 18.24 -0.96
C GLU A 40 8.88 19.44 -1.70
N SER A 41 9.63 19.20 -2.78
CA SER A 41 10.21 20.26 -3.62
C SER A 41 9.16 21.19 -4.23
N GLU A 42 8.01 20.67 -4.68
CA GLU A 42 6.91 21.48 -5.22
C GLU A 42 6.20 22.31 -4.14
N LEU A 43 6.11 21.81 -2.91
CA LEU A 43 5.56 22.55 -1.78
C LEU A 43 6.50 23.69 -1.34
N GLU A 44 7.82 23.48 -1.40
CA GLU A 44 8.81 24.53 -1.15
C GLU A 44 8.82 25.59 -2.25
N TYR A 45 8.81 25.18 -3.52
CA TYR A 45 8.86 26.09 -4.66
C TYR A 45 7.58 26.93 -4.81
N LYS A 46 6.42 26.33 -4.52
CA LYS A 46 5.11 27.01 -4.54
C LYS A 46 4.37 26.74 -3.24
N PRO A 47 4.66 27.49 -2.17
CA PRO A 47 3.98 27.35 -0.90
C PRO A 47 2.46 27.48 -1.05
N THR A 48 1.75 26.73 -0.24
CA THR A 48 0.28 26.73 -0.17
C THR A 48 -0.14 26.87 1.28
N ALA A 49 -1.30 27.46 1.53
CA ALA A 49 -1.81 27.66 2.89
C ALA A 49 -2.08 26.31 3.58
N ASP A 50 -2.59 25.32 2.84
CA ASP A 50 -2.74 23.93 3.30
C ASP A 50 -2.54 22.91 2.17
N TRP A 51 -2.23 21.65 2.51
CA TRP A 51 -2.03 20.55 1.56
C TRP A 51 -2.27 19.14 2.14
N ARG A 52 -2.56 18.15 1.29
CA ARG A 52 -2.58 16.72 1.65
C ARG A 52 -1.88 15.86 0.59
N ALA A 53 -1.15 14.84 1.03
CA ALA A 53 -0.67 13.76 0.17
C ALA A 53 -1.51 12.52 0.45
N ILE A 54 -2.36 12.14 -0.50
CA ILE A 54 -3.33 11.06 -0.39
C ILE A 54 -2.79 9.87 -1.17
N HIS A 55 -2.36 8.86 -0.44
CA HIS A 55 -2.02 7.56 -0.98
C HIS A 55 -3.28 6.74 -1.21
N LEU A 56 -3.45 6.25 -2.45
CA LEU A 56 -4.67 5.58 -2.88
C LEU A 56 -4.74 4.08 -2.53
N GLY A 57 -3.65 3.52 -2.01
CA GLY A 57 -3.55 2.10 -1.64
C GLY A 57 -2.57 1.32 -2.51
N ASP A 58 -2.67 0.00 -2.42
CA ASP A 58 -1.87 -0.99 -3.13
C ASP A 58 -0.36 -0.78 -2.88
N TYR A 59 0.01 -0.81 -1.60
CA TYR A 59 1.37 -0.60 -1.11
C TYR A 59 2.25 -1.83 -1.30
N ALA A 60 1.67 -2.99 -1.00
CA ALA A 60 2.33 -4.28 -1.05
C ALA A 60 2.18 -4.95 -2.43
N ASP A 61 2.82 -6.11 -2.55
CA ASP A 61 2.80 -7.03 -3.69
C ASP A 61 3.60 -6.58 -4.91
N ARG A 62 4.00 -7.57 -5.72
CA ARG A 62 4.67 -7.47 -7.04
C ARG A 62 6.09 -6.91 -7.01
N GLY A 63 6.31 -5.75 -6.39
CA GLY A 63 7.62 -5.12 -6.30
C GLY A 63 8.52 -5.75 -5.24
N PRO A 64 9.82 -5.42 -5.26
CA PRO A 64 10.82 -6.10 -4.47
C PRO A 64 10.85 -5.68 -2.98
N ASP A 65 10.26 -4.54 -2.62
CA ASP A 65 10.47 -3.92 -1.30
C ASP A 65 9.17 -3.41 -0.67
N SER A 66 8.19 -4.30 -0.48
CA SER A 66 6.93 -3.98 0.20
C SER A 66 7.15 -3.59 1.65
N ARG A 67 8.04 -4.28 2.38
CA ARG A 67 8.42 -3.90 3.75
C ARG A 67 8.92 -2.47 3.83
N GLY A 68 9.88 -2.09 2.99
CA GLY A 68 10.44 -0.75 2.98
C GLY A 68 9.40 0.32 2.61
N VAL A 69 8.45 0.01 1.72
CA VAL A 69 7.30 0.88 1.44
C VAL A 69 6.45 1.12 2.69
N ILE A 70 6.07 0.07 3.42
CA ILE A 70 5.24 0.18 4.62
C ILE A 70 5.97 0.98 5.71
N ASP A 71 7.24 0.65 5.97
CA ASP A 71 8.08 1.37 6.94
C ASP A 71 8.19 2.86 6.58
N PHE A 72 8.43 3.17 5.29
CA PHE A 72 8.53 4.54 4.79
C PHE A 72 7.22 5.34 5.00
N LEU A 73 6.07 4.73 4.70
CA LEU A 73 4.77 5.41 4.84
C LEU A 73 4.37 5.64 6.30
N ILE A 74 4.67 4.68 7.18
CA ILE A 74 4.49 4.83 8.63
C ILE A 74 5.30 6.02 9.14
N ASP A 75 6.57 6.12 8.74
CA ASP A 75 7.42 7.22 9.17
C ASP A 75 7.02 8.56 8.56
N ALA A 76 6.58 8.58 7.29
CA ALA A 76 6.04 9.77 6.66
C ALA A 76 4.82 10.32 7.40
N GLN A 77 3.85 9.47 7.77
CA GLN A 77 2.66 9.89 8.51
C GLN A 77 2.98 10.34 9.95
N LYS A 78 3.94 9.68 10.61
CA LYS A 78 4.41 10.12 11.95
C LYS A 78 5.04 11.51 11.90
N ARG A 79 5.80 11.82 10.84
CA ARG A 79 6.41 13.15 10.65
C ARG A 79 5.37 14.21 10.33
N ASP A 80 4.38 13.87 9.51
CA ASP A 80 3.34 14.79 9.11
C ASP A 80 1.98 14.08 8.90
N PRO A 81 0.97 14.35 9.73
CA PRO A 81 -0.34 13.71 9.63
C PRO A 81 -1.13 14.11 8.37
N ARG A 82 -0.61 15.02 7.54
CA ARG A 82 -1.19 15.38 6.22
C ARG A 82 -0.95 14.30 5.16
N HIS A 83 -0.11 13.31 5.43
CA HIS A 83 -0.05 12.07 4.66
C HIS A 83 -1.20 11.15 5.06
N LEU A 84 -2.11 10.92 4.12
CA LEU A 84 -3.30 10.09 4.31
C LEU A 84 -3.13 8.80 3.50
N MET A 85 -3.33 7.66 4.14
CA MET A 85 -3.18 6.34 3.51
C MET A 85 -4.53 5.64 3.43
N LEU A 86 -5.03 5.47 2.22
CA LEU A 86 -6.19 4.63 1.94
C LEU A 86 -5.75 3.17 1.78
N ALA A 87 -6.65 2.23 2.01
CA ALA A 87 -6.38 0.82 1.74
C ALA A 87 -6.87 0.46 0.34
N GLY A 88 -5.98 -0.09 -0.48
CA GLY A 88 -6.31 -0.72 -1.75
C GLY A 88 -6.69 -2.19 -1.56
N ASN A 89 -7.13 -2.86 -2.63
CA ASN A 89 -7.55 -4.26 -2.53
C ASN A 89 -6.38 -5.21 -2.27
N HIS A 90 -5.15 -4.86 -2.67
CA HIS A 90 -3.97 -5.64 -2.32
C HIS A 90 -3.61 -5.51 -0.84
N ASP A 91 -3.76 -4.33 -0.26
CA ASP A 91 -3.51 -4.12 1.16
C ASP A 91 -4.50 -4.91 2.02
N ILE A 92 -5.78 -4.89 1.64
CA ILE A 92 -6.81 -5.71 2.27
C ILE A 92 -6.49 -7.19 2.11
N GLY A 93 -6.12 -7.64 0.91
CA GLY A 93 -5.75 -9.03 0.67
C GLY A 93 -4.54 -9.50 1.50
N PHE A 94 -3.57 -8.61 1.75
CA PHE A 94 -2.45 -8.92 2.64
C PHE A 94 -2.90 -9.02 4.11
N LEU A 95 -3.74 -8.09 4.59
CA LEU A 95 -4.32 -8.16 5.94
C LEU A 95 -5.15 -9.44 6.14
N ASP A 96 -5.97 -9.80 5.15
CA ASP A 96 -6.75 -11.04 5.17
C ASP A 96 -5.84 -12.27 5.27
N PHE A 97 -4.75 -12.30 4.48
CA PHE A 97 -3.76 -13.39 4.57
C PHE A 97 -3.08 -13.47 5.94
N LEU A 98 -2.75 -12.33 6.55
CA LEU A 98 -2.18 -12.29 7.90
C LEU A 98 -3.18 -12.80 8.95
N ALA A 99 -4.47 -12.53 8.78
CA ALA A 99 -5.52 -13.02 9.68
C ALA A 99 -5.78 -14.54 9.50
N GLU A 100 -5.94 -14.99 8.25
CA GLU A 100 -6.16 -16.38 7.89
C GLU A 100 -5.44 -16.73 6.58
N PRO A 101 -4.47 -17.66 6.59
CA PRO A 101 -3.64 -17.93 5.42
C PRO A 101 -4.38 -18.74 4.36
N ASP A 102 -5.04 -18.04 3.43
CA ASP A 102 -5.67 -18.64 2.25
C ASP A 102 -4.64 -18.86 1.12
N PRO A 103 -4.29 -20.12 0.77
CA PRO A 103 -3.35 -20.42 -0.31
C PRO A 103 -3.87 -20.01 -1.70
N ASP A 104 -5.16 -19.73 -1.83
CA ASP A 104 -5.83 -19.34 -3.07
C ASP A 104 -6.39 -17.91 -3.02
N GLY A 105 -6.11 -17.18 -1.92
CA GLY A 105 -6.51 -15.79 -1.71
C GLY A 105 -5.75 -14.81 -2.60
N LEU A 106 -6.19 -13.55 -2.59
CA LEU A 106 -5.66 -12.48 -3.44
C LEU A 106 -4.13 -12.33 -3.28
N PHE A 107 -3.65 -12.32 -2.03
CA PHE A 107 -2.23 -12.18 -1.70
C PHE A 107 -1.37 -13.26 -2.37
N MET A 108 -1.74 -14.53 -2.21
CA MET A 108 -0.98 -15.66 -2.76
C MET A 108 -1.01 -15.70 -4.29
N ARG A 109 -2.06 -15.18 -4.91
CA ARG A 109 -2.22 -15.17 -6.37
C ARG A 109 -1.53 -14.01 -7.06
N TYR A 110 -1.43 -12.85 -6.40
CA TYR A 110 -1.11 -11.59 -7.08
C TYR A 110 0.05 -10.81 -6.46
N GLY A 111 1.14 -11.51 -6.12
CA GLY A 111 2.41 -10.87 -5.81
C GLY A 111 2.79 -10.87 -4.32
N GLY A 112 2.03 -11.58 -3.48
CA GLY A 112 2.32 -11.72 -2.06
C GLY A 112 3.58 -12.52 -1.75
N VAL A 113 4.08 -13.33 -2.69
CA VAL A 113 5.41 -13.97 -2.56
C VAL A 113 6.50 -12.92 -2.46
N GLN A 114 6.48 -11.89 -3.31
CA GLN A 114 7.44 -10.80 -3.28
C GLN A 114 7.31 -9.98 -2.00
N THR A 115 6.07 -9.74 -1.54
CA THR A 115 5.83 -9.13 -0.23
C THR A 115 6.52 -9.92 0.87
N ALA A 116 6.26 -11.23 0.97
CA ALA A 116 6.87 -12.08 2.00
C ALA A 116 8.41 -12.10 1.91
N GLN A 117 8.97 -12.15 0.70
CA GLN A 117 10.40 -12.09 0.47
C GLN A 117 11.02 -10.79 1.00
N SER A 118 10.32 -9.65 0.87
CA SER A 118 10.78 -8.38 1.44
C SER A 118 10.83 -8.37 2.99
N TYR A 119 10.11 -9.30 3.63
CA TYR A 119 10.18 -9.58 5.07
C TYR A 119 11.16 -10.72 5.42
N GLY A 120 11.87 -11.29 4.43
CA GLY A 120 12.78 -12.41 4.63
C GLY A 120 12.09 -13.77 4.77
N VAL A 121 10.85 -13.88 4.28
CA VAL A 121 10.03 -15.10 4.34
C VAL A 121 9.85 -15.68 2.94
N ASP A 122 10.17 -16.96 2.79
CA ASP A 122 9.94 -17.69 1.55
C ASP A 122 8.53 -18.30 1.51
N LEU A 123 7.69 -17.77 0.63
CA LEU A 123 6.41 -18.38 0.26
C LEU A 123 6.52 -19.09 -1.08
N VAL A 124 5.98 -20.32 -1.16
CA VAL A 124 5.96 -21.10 -2.40
C VAL A 124 4.56 -21.09 -2.98
N ALA A 125 4.35 -20.35 -4.07
CA ALA A 125 3.06 -20.29 -4.77
C ALA A 125 2.79 -21.54 -5.62
N ASP A 126 3.83 -22.16 -6.18
CA ASP A 126 3.72 -23.23 -7.19
C ASP A 126 4.09 -24.62 -6.64
N ALA A 127 3.51 -25.02 -5.52
CA ALA A 127 3.54 -26.40 -5.08
C ALA A 127 2.44 -27.16 -5.85
N ARG A 128 2.80 -27.75 -7.00
CA ARG A 128 1.92 -28.63 -7.75
C ARG A 128 1.50 -29.81 -6.85
N TRP A 129 0.29 -29.66 -6.31
CA TRP A 129 -0.59 -30.70 -5.78
C TRP A 129 -0.31 -31.31 -4.39
N PHE A 130 0.90 -31.26 -3.83
CA PHE A 130 1.14 -31.72 -2.44
C PHE A 130 1.93 -30.70 -1.61
N GLY A 131 1.47 -30.43 -0.38
CA GLY A 131 2.19 -29.60 0.60
C GLY A 131 1.96 -28.08 0.53
N LYS A 132 1.24 -27.54 -0.49
CA LYS A 132 0.98 -26.09 -0.63
C LYS A 132 0.45 -25.45 0.65
N ALA A 133 -0.58 -26.06 1.26
CA ALA A 133 -1.17 -25.57 2.51
C ALA A 133 -0.19 -25.60 3.70
N GLU A 134 0.72 -26.57 3.77
CA GLU A 134 1.71 -26.64 4.85
C GLU A 134 2.79 -25.57 4.68
N THR A 135 3.29 -25.37 3.46
CA THR A 135 4.27 -24.33 3.17
C THR A 135 3.70 -22.94 3.39
N VAL A 136 2.45 -22.71 2.95
CA VAL A 136 1.75 -21.45 3.19
C VAL A 136 1.55 -21.21 4.69
N ARG A 137 1.14 -22.22 5.48
CA ARG A 137 1.05 -22.09 6.95
C ARG A 137 2.39 -21.78 7.61
N LYS A 138 3.49 -22.42 7.18
CA LYS A 138 4.83 -22.15 7.73
C LYS A 138 5.30 -20.73 7.42
N GLY A 139 5.13 -20.26 6.19
CA GLY A 139 5.50 -18.90 5.82
C GLY A 139 4.59 -17.85 6.47
N HIS A 140 3.29 -18.12 6.58
CA HIS A 140 2.36 -17.28 7.34
C HIS A 140 2.79 -17.11 8.79
N ALA A 141 3.14 -18.21 9.48
CA ALA A 141 3.63 -18.14 10.85
C ALA A 141 4.96 -17.37 11.01
N ALA A 142 5.74 -17.18 9.93
CA ALA A 142 6.95 -16.38 9.94
C ALA A 142 6.71 -14.89 9.65
N LEU A 143 5.50 -14.53 9.19
CA LEU A 143 5.10 -13.14 8.91
C LEU A 143 4.38 -12.45 10.08
N ILE A 144 3.96 -13.22 11.09
CA ILE A 144 3.32 -12.73 12.31
C ILE A 144 4.34 -12.71 13.46
#